data_AF-A0A7D9H580-F1
#
_entry.id   AF-A0A7D9H580-F1
#
_cell.length_a   1.000
_cell.length_b   1.000
_cell.length_c   1.000
_cell.angle_alpha   90.00
_cell.angle_beta   90.00
_cell.angle_gamma   90.00
#
_symmetry.space_group_name_H-M   'P 1'
#
loop_
_entity.id
_entity.type
_entity.pdbx_description
1 polymer ?
#
loop_
_entity_poly.entity_id
_entity_poly.type
_entity_poly.pdbx_seq_one_letter_code
_entity_poly.pdbx_strand_id
1 'polypeptide(L)'
;MFSAVSKTKEAILSLVKAQKPFFQVRLAHKKAGGSKTYMKDSIGRRLGPKKHEGEEVRIGQIIMRQRGTRWYPGSNVGIGKDHTLFALEPGYVRYYLDPFHPKRKFIGVALKKDDSLPYPHFDPTPRRLGRSVIENEQAAKKEEEWMCRKESLTLPGILKAEAARDERRAKKVAEFEKKLPEFIPEIKNDAAKLSLAAKRMCSIDRFLRGGKSLEDARFYTTYNYEYDLRLQRDARKEVSPEKYAELKTQYEELAKLVDSKVMLDPGFKLVVNSTPEQIELKKKDDIARLKKLIPDVTSPVNKKVAKEALALIDDFCFSLSERVHLKRQFLKPTLPEKPELMGNKDTKHATAINRMNYETRRVETIYRTKNSFLP
;
A
#
# COMPACT_ATOMS: atom_id res chain seq x y z
N MET A 1 124.93 38.77 18.53
CA MET A 1 125.52 39.49 19.68
C MET A 1 124.82 39.05 20.95
N PHE A 2 125.63 38.48 21.82
CA PHE A 2 125.50 38.20 23.24
C PHE A 2 124.30 38.74 24.05
N SER A 3 123.89 37.85 24.97
CA SER A 3 123.75 38.08 26.42
C SER A 3 122.41 38.59 26.96
N ALA A 4 121.86 38.11 28.08
CA ALA A 4 122.10 36.95 28.95
C ALA A 4 121.14 37.06 30.16
N VAL A 5 121.10 35.98 30.97
CA VAL A 5 120.85 35.95 32.43
C VAL A 5 119.38 36.10 32.89
N SER A 6 118.82 35.34 33.84
CA SER A 6 119.11 34.04 34.49
C SER A 6 117.96 33.72 35.47
N LYS A 7 117.69 32.43 35.69
CA LYS A 7 117.42 31.72 36.98
C LYS A 7 116.62 32.47 38.08
N THR A 8 115.59 31.87 38.65
CA THR A 8 115.78 30.97 39.82
C THR A 8 114.81 29.77 39.86
N LYS A 9 115.37 28.64 40.32
CA LYS A 9 114.76 27.36 40.66
C LYS A 9 114.66 27.26 42.19
N GLU A 10 113.58 26.67 42.70
CA GLU A 10 113.56 25.70 43.82
C GLU A 10 112.38 24.75 43.51
N ALA A 11 112.53 23.52 43.00
CA ALA A 11 113.19 22.31 43.50
C ALA A 11 112.42 21.58 44.63
N ILE A 12 111.94 20.36 44.28
CA ILE A 12 112.03 19.10 45.09
C ILE A 12 110.97 18.95 46.21
N LEU A 13 110.27 17.84 46.48
CA LEU A 13 110.24 16.44 46.03
C LEU A 13 108.91 15.80 46.51
N SER A 14 108.45 14.76 45.80
CA SER A 14 107.75 13.55 46.30
C SER A 14 106.71 13.63 47.44
N LEU A 15 105.51 13.11 47.20
CA LEU A 15 105.09 11.83 47.80
C LEU A 15 103.77 11.33 47.17
N VAL A 16 103.86 10.17 46.51
CA VAL A 16 102.73 9.33 46.16
C VAL A 16 102.04 8.87 47.45
N LYS A 17 100.76 9.21 47.65
CA LYS A 17 99.89 8.53 48.62
C LYS A 17 98.46 8.38 48.10
N ALA A 18 98.14 7.11 47.81
CA ALA A 18 96.84 6.43 47.94
C ALA A 18 95.61 7.01 47.22
N GLN A 19 95.27 6.39 46.08
CA GLN A 19 93.90 6.36 45.58
C GLN A 19 92.99 5.63 46.59
N LYS A 20 92.05 6.35 47.21
CA LYS A 20 90.83 5.76 47.76
C LYS A 20 89.76 5.81 46.66
N PRO A 21 89.08 4.71 46.31
CA PRO A 21 87.95 4.79 45.40
C PRO A 21 86.83 5.54 46.12
N PHE A 22 86.55 6.76 45.67
CA PHE A 22 85.39 7.51 46.13
C PHE A 22 84.14 6.83 45.56
N PHE A 23 83.47 6.04 46.39
CA PHE A 23 82.16 5.48 46.08
C PHE A 23 81.20 6.64 45.76
N GLN A 24 80.74 6.71 44.51
CA GLN A 24 79.73 7.68 44.10
C GLN A 24 78.37 7.26 44.67
N VAL A 25 78.05 7.76 45.86
CA VAL A 25 76.70 7.70 46.41
C VAL A 25 75.88 8.81 45.76
N ARG A 26 75.05 8.47 44.78
CA ARG A 26 74.04 9.39 44.26
C ARG A 26 72.88 9.48 45.24
N LEU A 27 72.80 10.60 45.96
CA LEU A 27 71.56 11.05 46.57
C LEU A 27 70.86 11.99 45.60
N ALA A 28 69.69 11.57 45.13
CA ALA A 28 68.80 12.42 44.35
C ALA A 28 68.25 13.53 45.25
N HIS A 29 68.83 14.73 45.17
CA HIS A 29 68.26 15.91 45.80
C HIS A 29 67.57 16.81 44.77
N LYS A 30 66.24 16.86 44.95
CA LYS A 30 65.16 17.55 44.23
C LYS A 30 64.88 17.14 42.77
N LYS A 31 63.97 16.16 42.64
CA LYS A 31 62.91 16.19 41.60
C LYS A 31 61.85 17.23 42.00
N ALA A 32 62.15 18.52 41.95
CA ALA A 32 61.12 19.55 42.10
C ALA A 32 61.60 20.86 41.47
N GLY A 33 61.00 21.22 40.33
CA GLY A 33 61.28 22.50 39.67
C GLY A 33 60.79 22.67 38.24
N GLY A 34 59.66 22.07 37.85
CA GLY A 34 58.85 22.55 36.71
C GLY A 34 59.12 21.97 35.31
N SER A 35 58.46 20.86 34.96
CA SER A 35 57.79 20.75 33.66
C SER A 35 56.35 20.35 33.97
N LYS A 36 55.31 21.01 33.50
CA LYS A 36 55.19 21.81 32.30
C LYS A 36 54.33 23.03 32.61
N THR A 37 54.74 24.21 32.17
CA THR A 37 53.75 25.25 31.85
C THR A 37 52.70 24.61 30.94
N TYR A 38 51.46 24.53 31.41
CA TYR A 38 50.34 23.99 30.64
C TYR A 38 49.88 25.04 29.60
N MET A 39 50.76 25.41 28.67
CA MET A 39 50.45 26.25 27.52
C MET A 39 49.84 25.42 26.38
N LYS A 40 48.78 24.67 26.68
CA LYS A 40 47.99 23.94 25.68
C LYS A 40 46.61 24.56 25.64
N ASP A 41 46.35 25.36 24.61
CA ASP A 41 45.02 25.83 24.29
C ASP A 41 44.61 25.35 22.88
N SER A 42 43.32 25.19 22.68
CA SER A 42 42.75 24.82 21.39
C SER A 42 42.38 26.06 20.59
N ILE A 43 42.48 25.99 19.26
CA ILE A 43 42.06 27.08 18.39
C ILE A 43 40.56 27.34 18.60
N GLY A 44 40.20 28.63 18.70
CA GLY A 44 38.81 29.08 18.80
C GLY A 44 37.92 28.49 17.69
N ARG A 45 36.79 27.88 18.08
CA ARG A 45 35.92 27.12 17.16
C ARG A 45 34.97 27.98 16.33
N ARG A 46 35.05 29.31 16.44
CA ARG A 46 34.23 30.30 15.70
C ARG A 46 32.71 30.03 15.81
N LEU A 47 32.28 29.56 16.98
CA LEU A 47 30.86 29.37 17.31
C LEU A 47 30.14 30.72 17.42
N GLY A 48 28.81 30.71 17.49
CA GLY A 48 27.97 31.89 17.59
C GLY A 48 27.07 32.11 16.37
N PRO A 49 26.25 33.18 16.42
CA PRO A 49 25.36 33.53 15.33
C PRO A 49 26.17 33.91 14.09
N LYS A 50 25.62 33.57 12.94
CA LYS A 50 26.13 33.90 11.60
C LYS A 50 25.14 34.75 10.82
N LYS A 51 23.88 34.71 11.22
CA LYS A 51 22.82 35.58 10.75
C LYS A 51 22.09 36.17 11.96
N HIS A 52 21.71 37.43 11.86
CA HIS A 52 21.09 38.19 12.93
C HIS A 52 19.58 38.36 12.70
N GLU A 53 18.88 38.89 13.71
CA GLU A 53 17.45 39.19 13.65
C GLU A 53 17.11 40.08 12.45
N GLY A 54 16.11 39.68 11.66
CA GLY A 54 15.63 40.40 10.49
C GLY A 54 16.52 40.27 9.24
N GLU A 55 17.64 39.55 9.29
CA GLU A 55 18.50 39.36 8.12
C GLU A 55 17.89 38.40 7.10
N GLU A 56 18.08 38.72 5.82
CA GLU A 56 17.68 37.85 4.72
C GLU A 56 18.62 36.64 4.61
N VAL A 57 18.01 35.47 4.41
CA VAL A 57 18.69 34.19 4.24
C VAL A 57 18.18 33.44 3.02
N ARG A 58 19.10 32.70 2.39
CA ARG A 58 18.81 31.74 1.32
C ARG A 58 18.85 30.31 1.84
N ILE A 59 18.26 29.39 1.09
CA ILE A 59 18.25 27.95 1.41
C ILE A 59 19.68 27.45 1.67
N GLY A 60 19.86 26.74 2.78
CA GLY A 60 21.13 26.16 3.20
C GLY A 60 22.10 27.11 3.91
N GLN A 61 21.79 28.42 4.02
CA GLN A 61 22.66 29.34 4.75
C GLN A 61 22.66 29.05 6.25
N ILE A 62 23.86 29.04 6.84
CA ILE A 62 24.06 28.81 8.28
C ILE A 62 23.61 30.07 9.04
N ILE A 63 22.76 29.86 10.05
CA ILE A 63 22.23 30.90 10.93
C ILE A 63 22.99 30.92 12.26
N MET A 64 23.29 29.75 12.83
CA MET A 64 23.93 29.64 14.15
C MET A 64 24.85 28.42 14.21
N ARG A 65 26.11 28.61 14.63
CA ARG A 65 27.01 27.50 14.99
C ARG A 65 27.09 27.36 16.50
N GLN A 66 26.84 26.18 17.04
CA GLN A 66 26.76 25.99 18.49
C GLN A 66 27.30 24.63 18.93
N ARG A 67 27.46 24.45 20.24
CA ARG A 67 27.73 23.15 20.87
C ARG A 67 26.53 22.84 21.76
N GLY A 68 25.80 21.78 21.43
CA GLY A 68 24.47 21.54 21.94
C GLY A 68 23.45 22.56 21.42
N THR A 69 22.18 22.37 21.77
CA THR A 69 21.07 23.23 21.34
C THR A 69 20.83 24.35 22.34
N ARG A 70 21.64 25.42 22.26
CA ARG A 70 21.35 26.68 22.98
C ARG A 70 20.16 27.39 22.35
N TRP A 71 20.11 27.36 21.03
CA TRP A 71 18.95 27.71 20.22
C TRP A 71 18.42 26.47 19.53
N TYR A 72 17.11 26.32 19.49
CA TYR A 72 16.40 25.24 18.84
C TYR A 72 15.95 25.66 17.43
N PRO A 73 15.84 24.72 16.49
CA PRO A 73 15.27 25.00 15.18
C PRO A 73 13.79 25.37 15.33
N GLY A 74 13.41 26.55 14.87
CA GLY A 74 12.04 27.03 14.76
C GLY A 74 11.46 26.82 13.37
N SER A 75 10.47 27.63 13.00
CA SER A 75 9.84 27.57 11.66
C SER A 75 10.86 27.70 10.53
N ASN A 76 10.79 26.84 9.51
CA ASN A 76 11.64 26.88 8.30
C ASN A 76 13.17 26.79 8.55
N VAL A 77 13.58 26.19 9.67
CA VAL A 77 15.00 26.01 10.03
C VAL A 77 15.31 24.54 10.30
N GLY A 78 16.42 24.06 9.73
CA GLY A 78 16.96 22.72 9.95
C GLY A 78 18.10 22.73 10.97
N ILE A 79 18.42 21.55 11.51
CA ILE A 79 19.54 21.34 12.43
C ILE A 79 20.50 20.29 11.87
N GLY A 80 21.78 20.64 11.79
CA GLY A 80 22.85 19.75 11.36
C GLY A 80 23.38 18.84 12.47
N LYS A 81 24.28 17.91 12.13
CA LYS A 81 24.89 16.96 13.08
C LYS A 81 25.60 17.65 14.25
N ASP A 82 26.25 18.79 14.00
CA ASP A 82 26.93 19.57 15.04
C ASP A 82 26.02 20.57 15.75
N HIS A 83 24.70 20.42 15.62
CA HIS A 83 23.65 21.34 16.10
C HIS A 83 23.68 22.71 15.42
N THR A 84 24.37 22.86 14.28
CA THR A 84 24.32 24.08 13.47
C THR A 84 22.92 24.27 12.90
N LEU A 85 22.36 25.47 13.06
CA LEU A 85 21.07 25.83 12.50
C LEU A 85 21.25 26.44 11.11
N PHE A 86 20.43 26.02 10.15
CA PHE A 86 20.48 26.50 8.77
C PHE A 86 19.07 26.71 8.20
N ALA A 87 18.92 27.63 7.26
CA ALA A 87 17.63 27.95 6.63
C ALA A 87 17.18 26.84 5.68
N LEU A 88 15.93 26.38 5.79
CA LEU A 88 15.30 25.45 4.83
C LEU A 88 14.62 26.20 3.68
N GLU A 89 14.15 27.41 3.94
CA GLU A 89 13.48 28.27 2.96
C GLU A 89 14.14 29.65 2.91
N PRO A 90 14.02 30.38 1.79
CA PRO A 90 14.45 31.77 1.73
C PRO A 90 13.46 32.67 2.48
N GLY A 91 13.98 33.61 3.26
CA GLY A 91 13.18 34.49 4.11
C GLY A 91 14.04 35.31 5.08
N TYR A 92 13.46 35.68 6.22
CA TYR A 92 14.09 36.56 7.21
C TYR A 92 14.23 35.86 8.56
N VAL A 93 15.41 35.92 9.16
CA VAL A 93 15.70 35.24 10.43
C VAL A 93 14.96 35.92 11.58
N ARG A 94 14.28 35.14 12.42
CA ARG A 94 13.61 35.59 13.64
C ARG A 94 14.02 34.75 14.84
N TYR A 95 14.38 35.40 15.92
CA TYR A 95 14.68 34.83 17.24
C TYR A 95 13.45 35.02 18.13
N TYR A 96 12.91 33.93 18.66
CA TYR A 96 11.65 33.99 19.43
C TYR A 96 11.59 32.94 20.54
N LEU A 97 10.59 33.12 21.42
CA LEU A 97 10.19 32.15 22.42
C LEU A 97 8.83 31.59 22.04
N ASP A 98 8.69 30.28 22.14
CA ASP A 98 7.44 29.60 21.82
C ASP A 98 6.72 29.21 23.12
N PRO A 99 5.45 29.63 23.32
CA PRO A 99 4.64 29.21 24.48
C PRO A 99 4.55 27.69 24.66
N PHE A 100 4.59 26.90 23.59
CA PHE A 100 4.59 25.44 23.68
C PHE A 100 5.86 24.87 24.34
N HIS A 101 6.94 25.64 24.34
CA HIS A 101 8.26 25.24 24.83
C HIS A 101 8.89 26.34 25.69
N PRO A 102 8.36 26.57 26.92
CA PRO A 102 8.62 27.79 27.70
C PRO A 102 10.09 28.01 28.12
N LYS A 103 10.90 26.96 28.19
CA LYS A 103 12.31 27.02 28.59
C LYS A 103 13.29 27.00 27.40
N ARG A 104 12.78 26.97 26.16
CA ARG A 104 13.60 26.84 24.94
C ARG A 104 13.54 28.13 24.14
N LYS A 105 14.66 28.46 23.50
CA LYS A 105 14.79 29.61 22.62
C LYS A 105 14.88 29.12 21.18
N PHE A 106 14.18 29.77 20.26
CA PHE A 106 14.05 29.31 18.88
C PHE A 106 14.65 30.32 17.91
N ILE A 107 15.18 29.79 16.81
CA ILE A 107 15.50 30.59 15.63
C ILE A 107 14.71 30.01 14.47
N GLY A 108 13.86 30.83 13.86
CA GLY A 108 13.10 30.49 12.67
C GLY A 108 13.42 31.43 11.52
N VAL A 109 12.85 31.12 10.36
CA VAL A 109 12.87 31.95 9.17
C VAL A 109 11.43 32.27 8.77
N ALA A 110 11.06 33.54 8.88
CA ALA A 110 9.77 34.05 8.44
C ALA A 110 9.80 34.24 6.91
N LEU A 111 8.69 33.93 6.22
CA LEU A 111 8.68 33.96 4.75
C LEU A 111 8.65 35.38 4.19
N LYS A 112 7.96 36.28 4.89
CA LYS A 112 7.95 37.71 4.60
C LYS A 112 8.73 38.46 5.67
N LYS A 113 9.13 39.68 5.33
CA LYS A 113 9.89 40.55 6.24
C LYS A 113 9.04 40.98 7.44
N ASP A 114 7.76 41.28 7.20
CA ASP A 114 6.87 41.83 8.23
C ASP A 114 6.29 40.76 9.17
N ASP A 115 6.46 39.49 8.81
CA ASP A 115 6.00 38.36 9.60
C ASP A 115 6.82 38.23 10.90
N SER A 116 6.11 38.11 12.02
CA SER A 116 6.69 37.81 13.33
C SER A 116 6.54 36.33 13.67
N LEU A 117 7.58 35.74 14.26
CA LEU A 117 7.52 34.41 14.86
C LEU A 117 7.40 34.51 16.39
N PRO A 118 6.68 33.61 17.08
CA PRO A 118 5.98 32.43 16.55
C PRO A 118 4.66 32.79 15.83
N TYR A 119 4.28 32.00 14.82
CA TYR A 119 2.96 32.12 14.21
C TYR A 119 1.85 31.72 15.18
N PRO A 120 0.63 32.30 15.05
CA PRO A 120 -0.53 31.83 15.79
C PRO A 120 -0.81 30.35 15.49
N HIS A 121 -1.09 29.57 16.53
CA HIS A 121 -1.18 28.10 16.42
C HIS A 121 -2.30 27.60 15.50
N PHE A 122 -3.44 28.29 15.50
CA PHE A 122 -4.63 27.89 14.75
C PHE A 122 -4.69 28.49 13.35
N ASP A 123 -3.80 29.45 13.04
CA ASP A 123 -3.75 30.07 11.73
C ASP A 123 -3.12 29.10 10.72
N PRO A 124 -3.53 29.17 9.44
CA PRO A 124 -2.95 28.35 8.40
C PRO A 124 -1.45 28.65 8.29
N THR A 125 -0.64 27.58 8.23
CA THR A 125 0.81 27.73 8.13
C THR A 125 1.19 28.39 6.79
N PRO A 126 1.96 29.50 6.81
CA PRO A 126 2.44 30.11 5.58
C PRO A 126 3.47 29.17 4.95
N ARG A 127 3.27 28.83 3.68
CA ARG A 127 4.12 27.89 2.91
C ARG A 127 4.53 28.50 1.58
N ARG A 128 5.74 28.17 1.11
CA ARG A 128 6.24 28.57 -0.21
C ARG A 128 6.11 27.41 -1.19
N LEU A 129 5.46 27.64 -2.34
CA LEU A 129 5.39 26.63 -3.41
C LEU A 129 6.77 26.34 -4.03
N GLY A 130 7.57 27.40 -4.22
CA GLY A 130 8.98 27.30 -4.64
C GLY A 130 9.20 26.77 -6.06
N ARG A 131 8.16 26.80 -6.91
CA ARG A 131 8.18 26.31 -8.30
C ARG A 131 7.47 27.30 -9.21
N SER A 132 7.87 27.35 -10.47
CA SER A 132 7.24 28.15 -11.52
C SER A 132 6.74 27.25 -12.64
N VAL A 133 5.73 27.71 -13.38
CA VAL A 133 5.27 27.03 -14.60
C VAL A 133 6.37 27.16 -15.66
N ILE A 134 6.61 26.08 -16.42
CA ILE A 134 7.55 26.08 -17.53
C ILE A 134 6.81 26.64 -18.76
N GLU A 135 7.10 27.88 -19.14
CA GLU A 135 6.46 28.54 -20.28
C GLU A 135 6.97 28.02 -21.63
N ASN A 136 8.22 27.54 -21.67
CA ASN A 136 8.80 27.00 -22.89
C ASN A 136 8.23 25.60 -23.17
N GLU A 137 7.53 25.46 -24.29
CA GLU A 137 6.88 24.22 -24.70
C GLU A 137 7.83 23.02 -24.81
N GLN A 138 9.06 23.22 -25.30
CA GLN A 138 10.02 22.13 -25.46
C GLN A 138 10.50 21.63 -24.09
N ALA A 139 10.75 22.55 -23.16
CA ALA A 139 11.11 22.20 -21.79
C ALA A 139 9.94 21.55 -21.06
N ALA A 140 8.70 22.01 -21.30
CA ALA A 140 7.50 21.41 -20.74
C ALA A 140 7.30 19.97 -21.23
N LYS A 141 7.41 19.72 -22.54
CA LYS A 141 7.36 18.37 -23.11
C LYS A 141 8.41 17.43 -22.53
N LYS A 142 9.64 17.93 -22.36
CA LYS A 142 10.72 17.14 -21.75
C LYS A 142 10.41 16.77 -20.29
N GLU A 143 9.77 17.67 -19.54
CA GLU A 143 9.34 17.40 -18.16
C GLU A 143 8.14 16.44 -18.13
N GLU A 144 7.19 16.56 -19.07
CA GLU A 144 6.05 15.63 -19.22
C GLU A 144 6.51 14.21 -19.57
N GLU A 145 7.51 14.07 -20.45
CA GLU A 145 8.10 12.80 -20.84
C GLU A 145 8.98 12.17 -19.75
N TRP A 146 9.43 12.98 -18.79
CA TRP A 146 10.29 12.49 -17.72
C TRP A 146 9.49 11.60 -16.75
N MET A 147 9.95 10.37 -16.57
CA MET A 147 9.40 9.41 -15.62
C MET A 147 10.49 8.90 -14.68
N CYS A 148 10.12 8.53 -13.47
CA CYS A 148 11.11 7.93 -12.58
C CYS A 148 11.51 6.52 -13.07
N ARG A 149 12.72 6.06 -12.70
CA ARG A 149 13.21 4.72 -13.11
C ARG A 149 12.21 3.61 -12.79
N LYS A 150 11.53 3.67 -11.64
CA LYS A 150 10.56 2.65 -11.24
C LYS A 150 9.36 2.61 -12.19
N GLU A 151 8.81 3.76 -12.54
CA GLU A 151 7.70 3.88 -13.51
C GLU A 151 8.12 3.40 -14.89
N SER A 152 9.30 3.80 -15.38
CA SER A 152 9.78 3.36 -16.69
C SER A 152 9.91 1.83 -16.82
N LEU A 153 10.33 1.16 -15.74
CA LEU A 153 10.49 -0.30 -15.71
C LEU A 153 9.16 -1.03 -15.58
N THR A 154 8.16 -0.45 -14.90
CA THR A 154 6.86 -1.09 -14.68
C THR A 154 5.83 -0.78 -15.76
N LEU A 155 5.96 0.35 -16.45
CA LEU A 155 5.00 0.84 -17.45
C LEU A 155 4.66 -0.21 -18.53
N PRO A 156 5.63 -0.90 -19.18
CA PRO A 156 5.29 -1.91 -20.19
C PRO A 156 4.44 -3.07 -19.63
N GLY A 157 4.70 -3.47 -18.39
CA GLY A 157 3.93 -4.50 -17.70
C GLY A 157 2.51 -4.04 -17.37
N ILE A 158 2.34 -2.78 -16.96
CA ILE A 158 1.04 -2.18 -16.69
C ILE A 158 0.21 -2.09 -17.97
N LEU A 159 0.79 -1.60 -19.07
CA LEU A 159 0.12 -1.48 -20.38
C LEU A 159 -0.32 -2.86 -20.91
N LYS A 160 0.54 -3.88 -20.79
CA LYS A 160 0.17 -5.26 -21.14
C LYS A 160 -1.01 -5.78 -20.29
N ALA A 161 -1.00 -5.49 -18.99
CA ALA A 161 -2.08 -5.90 -18.08
C ALA A 161 -3.38 -5.14 -18.35
N GLU A 162 -3.31 -3.88 -18.77
CA GLU A 162 -4.44 -3.08 -19.22
C GLU A 162 -5.05 -3.64 -20.51
N ALA A 163 -4.25 -3.88 -21.54
CA ALA A 163 -4.71 -4.51 -22.79
C ALA A 163 -5.40 -5.86 -22.53
N ALA A 164 -4.82 -6.70 -21.66
CA ALA A 164 -5.43 -7.98 -21.27
C ALA A 164 -6.75 -7.81 -20.46
N ARG A 165 -6.93 -6.71 -19.71
CA ARG A 165 -8.22 -6.37 -19.08
C ARG A 165 -9.23 -5.95 -20.14
N ASP A 166 -8.81 -5.20 -21.14
CA ASP A 166 -9.67 -4.68 -22.20
C ASP A 166 -10.19 -5.80 -23.10
N GLU A 167 -9.31 -6.74 -23.48
CA GLU A 167 -9.70 -7.94 -24.21
C GLU A 167 -10.72 -8.79 -23.43
N ARG A 168 -10.54 -8.96 -22.11
CA ARG A 168 -11.50 -9.69 -21.27
C ARG A 168 -12.85 -8.98 -21.21
N ARG A 169 -12.85 -7.65 -21.09
CA ARG A 169 -14.07 -6.83 -21.14
C ARG A 169 -14.77 -6.98 -22.49
N ALA A 170 -14.03 -6.87 -23.60
CA ALA A 170 -14.57 -7.04 -24.95
C ALA A 170 -15.18 -8.43 -25.15
N LYS A 171 -14.49 -9.49 -24.70
CA LYS A 171 -15.02 -10.87 -24.73
C LYS A 171 -16.31 -11.00 -23.92
N LYS A 172 -16.39 -10.35 -22.75
CA LYS A 172 -17.59 -10.37 -21.91
C LYS A 172 -18.77 -9.62 -22.53
N VAL A 173 -18.50 -8.46 -23.13
CA VAL A 173 -19.50 -7.70 -23.89
C VAL A 173 -20.02 -8.54 -25.06
N ALA A 174 -19.13 -9.16 -25.85
CA ALA A 174 -19.52 -10.05 -26.94
C ALA A 174 -20.30 -11.30 -26.47
N GLU A 175 -20.02 -11.82 -25.28
CA GLU A 175 -20.82 -12.89 -24.66
C GLU A 175 -22.25 -12.42 -24.37
N PHE A 176 -22.41 -11.21 -23.83
CA PHE A 176 -23.72 -10.62 -23.54
C PHE A 176 -24.48 -10.23 -24.81
N GLU A 177 -23.82 -9.68 -25.83
CA GLU A 177 -24.45 -9.38 -27.13
C GLU A 177 -25.07 -10.62 -27.78
N LYS A 178 -24.45 -11.80 -27.63
CA LYS A 178 -24.99 -13.07 -28.14
C LYS A 178 -26.21 -13.56 -27.35
N LYS A 179 -26.21 -13.39 -26.02
CA LYS A 179 -27.22 -13.97 -25.12
C LYS A 179 -28.42 -13.06 -24.89
N LEU A 180 -28.24 -11.74 -24.86
CA LEU A 180 -29.31 -10.77 -24.59
C LEU A 180 -30.53 -10.91 -25.52
N PRO A 181 -30.39 -11.20 -26.83
CA PRO A 181 -31.54 -11.38 -27.72
C PRO A 181 -32.46 -12.55 -27.34
N GLU A 182 -31.97 -13.55 -26.59
CA GLU A 182 -32.80 -14.66 -26.09
C GLU A 182 -33.77 -14.20 -24.98
N PHE A 183 -33.35 -13.22 -24.18
CA PHE A 183 -34.16 -12.67 -23.08
C PHE A 183 -34.97 -11.44 -23.50
N ILE A 184 -34.46 -10.67 -24.46
CA ILE A 184 -35.06 -9.42 -24.92
C ILE A 184 -35.13 -9.42 -26.46
N PRO A 185 -36.19 -10.00 -27.04
CA PRO A 185 -36.36 -10.04 -28.49
C PRO A 185 -36.47 -8.64 -29.14
N GLU A 186 -36.98 -7.66 -28.40
CA GLU A 186 -37.18 -6.26 -28.85
C GLU A 186 -35.89 -5.56 -29.28
N ILE A 187 -34.74 -5.90 -28.67
CA ILE A 187 -33.44 -5.25 -28.95
C ILE A 187 -32.70 -5.95 -30.10
N LYS A 188 -33.15 -7.15 -30.52
CA LYS A 188 -32.43 -8.01 -31.48
C LYS A 188 -32.10 -7.31 -32.80
N ASN A 189 -32.97 -6.41 -33.27
CA ASN A 189 -32.84 -5.75 -34.56
C ASN A 189 -32.03 -4.44 -34.50
N ASP A 190 -31.77 -3.89 -33.30
CA ASP A 190 -31.04 -2.63 -33.11
C ASP A 190 -29.65 -2.90 -32.53
N ALA A 191 -28.63 -2.90 -33.40
CA ALA A 191 -27.26 -3.18 -33.03
C ALA A 191 -26.68 -2.17 -32.03
N ALA A 192 -27.09 -0.90 -32.10
CA ALA A 192 -26.59 0.14 -31.20
C ALA A 192 -27.14 -0.05 -29.78
N LYS A 193 -28.45 -0.30 -29.66
CA LYS A 193 -29.09 -0.63 -28.37
C LYS A 193 -28.58 -1.93 -27.79
N LEU A 194 -28.32 -2.93 -28.63
CA LEU A 194 -27.75 -4.21 -28.20
C LEU A 194 -26.37 -4.04 -27.58
N SER A 195 -25.47 -3.30 -28.24
CA SER A 195 -24.14 -3.05 -27.71
C SER A 195 -24.17 -2.22 -26.42
N LEU A 196 -25.08 -1.24 -26.33
CA LEU A 196 -25.26 -0.42 -25.13
C LEU A 196 -25.81 -1.24 -23.95
N ALA A 197 -26.78 -2.11 -24.20
CA ALA A 197 -27.31 -3.05 -23.21
C ALA A 197 -26.23 -4.05 -22.73
N ALA A 198 -25.40 -4.57 -23.64
CA ALA A 198 -24.30 -5.46 -23.29
C ALA A 198 -23.23 -4.76 -22.43
N LYS A 199 -22.88 -3.51 -22.76
CA LYS A 199 -21.98 -2.68 -21.94
C LYS A 199 -22.58 -2.39 -20.57
N ARG A 200 -23.89 -2.13 -20.48
CA ARG A 200 -24.61 -1.98 -19.22
C ARG A 200 -24.48 -3.24 -18.37
N MET A 201 -24.75 -4.41 -18.93
CA MET A 201 -24.61 -5.69 -18.20
C MET A 201 -23.17 -5.98 -17.75
N CYS A 202 -22.17 -5.62 -18.56
CA CYS A 202 -20.76 -5.71 -18.18
C CYS A 202 -20.40 -4.79 -17.00
N SER A 203 -20.98 -3.59 -16.94
CA SER A 203 -20.80 -2.67 -15.81
C SER A 203 -21.48 -3.18 -14.55
N ILE A 204 -22.70 -3.71 -14.65
CA ILE A 204 -23.42 -4.32 -13.52
C ILE A 204 -22.64 -5.52 -12.97
N ASP A 205 -22.14 -6.42 -13.83
CA ASP A 205 -21.26 -7.54 -13.43
C ASP A 205 -20.06 -7.05 -12.60
N ARG A 206 -19.40 -5.96 -13.06
CA ARG A 206 -18.27 -5.37 -12.33
C ARG A 206 -18.68 -4.84 -10.95
N PHE A 207 -19.83 -4.18 -10.83
CA PHE A 207 -20.30 -3.66 -9.53
C PHE A 207 -20.71 -4.78 -8.56
N LEU A 208 -21.38 -5.82 -9.06
CA LEU A 208 -21.72 -6.99 -8.25
C LEU A 208 -20.46 -7.72 -7.76
N ARG A 209 -19.45 -7.89 -8.62
CA ARG A 209 -18.13 -8.41 -8.21
C ARG A 209 -17.43 -7.50 -7.19
N GLY A 210 -17.68 -6.20 -7.27
CA GLY A 210 -17.22 -5.21 -6.29
C GLY A 210 -18.00 -5.21 -4.97
N GLY A 211 -18.99 -6.10 -4.80
CA GLY A 211 -19.76 -6.25 -3.57
C GLY A 211 -20.93 -5.28 -3.43
N LYS A 212 -21.36 -4.62 -4.51
CA LYS A 212 -22.58 -3.80 -4.51
C LYS A 212 -23.83 -4.67 -4.60
N SER A 213 -24.94 -4.19 -4.04
CA SER A 213 -26.26 -4.79 -4.26
C SER A 213 -26.68 -4.66 -5.74
N LEU A 214 -27.67 -5.43 -6.17
CA LEU A 214 -28.16 -5.35 -7.55
C LEU A 214 -28.79 -3.98 -7.85
N GLU A 215 -29.53 -3.42 -6.90
CA GLU A 215 -30.16 -2.10 -7.01
C GLU A 215 -29.10 -1.00 -7.13
N ASP A 216 -28.09 -1.03 -6.25
CA ASP A 216 -26.96 -0.11 -6.33
C ASP A 216 -26.21 -0.24 -7.66
N ALA A 217 -25.92 -1.48 -8.08
CA ALA A 217 -25.20 -1.74 -9.32
C ALA A 217 -25.94 -1.16 -10.55
N ARG A 218 -27.27 -1.30 -10.60
CA ARG A 218 -28.11 -0.70 -11.63
C ARG A 218 -28.09 0.83 -11.57
N PHE A 219 -28.25 1.40 -10.38
CA PHE A 219 -28.20 2.84 -10.13
C PHE A 219 -26.87 3.44 -10.57
N TYR A 220 -25.74 2.92 -10.08
CA TYR A 220 -24.40 3.43 -10.43
C TYR A 220 -24.09 3.27 -11.91
N THR A 221 -24.56 2.20 -12.55
CA THR A 221 -24.38 2.03 -14.00
C THR A 221 -25.15 3.08 -14.78
N THR A 222 -26.35 3.44 -14.33
CA THR A 222 -27.11 4.53 -14.95
C THR A 222 -26.45 5.89 -14.70
N TYR A 223 -26.12 6.18 -13.45
CA TYR A 223 -25.48 7.41 -13.05
C TYR A 223 -24.16 7.66 -13.78
N ASN A 224 -23.29 6.64 -13.89
CA ASN A 224 -22.00 6.81 -14.57
C ASN A 224 -22.17 7.15 -16.05
N TYR A 225 -23.14 6.53 -16.74
CA TYR A 225 -23.42 6.85 -18.13
C TYR A 225 -23.92 8.29 -18.28
N GLU A 226 -24.85 8.71 -17.43
CA GLU A 226 -25.33 10.10 -17.42
C GLU A 226 -24.22 11.10 -17.09
N TYR A 227 -23.32 10.74 -16.16
CA TYR A 227 -22.19 11.56 -15.78
C TYR A 227 -21.19 11.70 -16.95
N ASP A 228 -20.90 10.63 -17.67
CA ASP A 228 -20.06 10.66 -18.87
C ASP A 228 -20.69 11.54 -19.97
N LEU A 229 -22.00 11.41 -20.21
CA LEU A 229 -22.73 12.30 -21.13
C LEU A 229 -22.69 13.77 -20.69
N ARG A 230 -22.81 14.02 -19.38
CA ARG A 230 -22.71 15.38 -18.83
C ARG A 230 -21.31 15.96 -19.02
N LEU A 231 -20.25 15.17 -18.83
CA LEU A 231 -18.88 15.60 -19.12
C LEU A 231 -18.67 15.93 -20.60
N GLN A 232 -19.26 15.13 -21.51
CA GLN A 232 -19.21 15.40 -22.94
C GLN A 232 -19.90 16.73 -23.31
N ARG A 233 -21.02 17.05 -22.65
CA ARG A 233 -21.74 18.32 -22.84
C ARG A 233 -21.01 19.52 -22.22
N ASP A 234 -20.71 19.46 -20.92
CA ASP A 234 -20.27 20.63 -20.14
C ASP A 234 -18.77 20.91 -20.30
N ALA A 235 -17.94 19.87 -20.16
CA ALA A 235 -16.49 20.01 -20.14
C ALA A 235 -15.89 19.97 -21.56
N ARG A 236 -16.37 19.04 -22.41
CA ARG A 236 -15.81 18.83 -23.75
C ARG A 236 -16.57 19.55 -24.87
N LYS A 237 -17.82 19.96 -24.62
CA LYS A 237 -18.71 20.60 -25.62
C LYS A 237 -18.87 19.79 -26.91
N GLU A 238 -18.81 18.46 -26.82
CA GLU A 238 -18.94 17.53 -27.95
C GLU A 238 -20.42 17.30 -28.34
N VAL A 239 -21.34 17.51 -27.38
CA VAL A 239 -22.76 17.18 -27.52
C VAL A 239 -23.61 18.42 -27.23
N SER A 240 -24.59 18.70 -28.08
CA SER A 240 -25.54 19.79 -27.87
C SER A 240 -26.48 19.48 -26.68
N PRO A 241 -27.01 20.50 -25.97
CA PRO A 241 -27.93 20.30 -24.86
C PRO A 241 -29.18 19.47 -25.21
N GLU A 242 -29.70 19.66 -26.42
CA GLU A 242 -30.85 18.91 -26.96
C GLU A 242 -30.51 17.44 -27.14
N LYS A 243 -29.40 17.15 -27.82
CA LYS A 243 -28.93 15.77 -28.05
C LYS A 243 -28.56 15.06 -26.74
N TYR A 244 -28.07 15.80 -25.75
CA TYR A 244 -27.83 15.27 -24.40
C TYR A 244 -29.13 14.79 -23.75
N ALA A 245 -30.19 15.60 -23.80
CA ALA A 245 -31.49 15.23 -23.24
C ALA A 245 -32.07 14.00 -23.94
N GLU A 246 -31.98 13.94 -25.28
CA GLU A 246 -32.41 12.78 -26.07
C GLU A 246 -31.63 11.51 -25.73
N LEU A 247 -30.30 11.56 -25.69
CA LEU A 247 -29.47 10.38 -25.38
C LEU A 247 -29.70 9.89 -23.95
N LYS A 248 -29.94 10.82 -23.02
CA LYS A 248 -30.27 10.51 -21.63
C LYS A 248 -31.61 9.76 -21.56
N THR A 249 -32.67 10.27 -22.15
CA THR A 249 -33.99 9.62 -22.13
C THR A 249 -33.96 8.26 -22.82
N GLN A 250 -33.32 8.16 -23.99
CA GLN A 250 -33.14 6.89 -24.71
C GLN A 250 -32.44 5.82 -23.85
N TYR A 251 -31.41 6.21 -23.10
CA TYR A 251 -30.69 5.29 -22.25
C TYR A 251 -31.45 4.91 -20.98
N GLU A 252 -32.18 5.85 -20.36
CA GLU A 252 -33.06 5.55 -19.23
C GLU A 252 -34.15 4.55 -19.59
N GLU A 253 -34.77 4.71 -20.77
CA GLU A 253 -35.76 3.77 -21.30
C GLU A 253 -35.16 2.39 -21.55
N LEU A 254 -33.99 2.33 -22.19
CA LEU A 254 -33.25 1.09 -22.41
C LEU A 254 -32.88 0.42 -21.07
N ALA A 255 -32.41 1.21 -20.09
CA ALA A 255 -32.05 0.71 -18.76
C ALA A 255 -33.25 0.09 -18.05
N LYS A 256 -34.41 0.77 -18.04
CA LYS A 256 -35.66 0.25 -17.46
C LYS A 256 -36.09 -1.06 -18.12
N LEU A 257 -36.01 -1.13 -19.45
CA LEU A 257 -36.38 -2.31 -20.23
C LEU A 257 -35.45 -3.50 -19.94
N VAL A 258 -34.14 -3.29 -19.91
CA VAL A 258 -33.15 -4.33 -19.57
C VAL A 258 -33.33 -4.79 -18.13
N ASP A 259 -33.44 -3.85 -17.19
CA ASP A 259 -33.54 -4.17 -15.76
C ASP A 259 -34.86 -4.89 -15.40
N SER A 260 -35.95 -4.64 -16.14
CA SER A 260 -37.21 -5.35 -15.96
C SER A 260 -37.15 -6.82 -16.37
N LYS A 261 -36.32 -7.16 -17.37
CA LYS A 261 -36.31 -8.50 -18.00
C LYS A 261 -35.12 -9.35 -17.60
N VAL A 262 -33.98 -8.74 -17.27
CA VAL A 262 -32.71 -9.44 -17.08
C VAL A 262 -32.06 -9.10 -15.73
N MET A 263 -31.49 -10.12 -15.10
CA MET A 263 -30.60 -9.99 -13.95
C MET A 263 -29.39 -10.91 -14.10
N LEU A 264 -28.43 -10.78 -13.18
CA LEU A 264 -27.28 -11.67 -13.10
C LEU A 264 -27.46 -12.64 -11.94
N ASP A 265 -27.20 -13.91 -12.22
CA ASP A 265 -27.04 -14.96 -11.22
C ASP A 265 -25.83 -14.66 -10.30
N PRO A 266 -25.77 -15.15 -9.05
CA PRO A 266 -24.53 -15.29 -8.27
C PRO A 266 -23.33 -15.89 -9.04
N GLY A 267 -23.56 -16.72 -10.07
CA GLY A 267 -22.53 -17.20 -10.99
C GLY A 267 -22.17 -16.24 -12.14
N PHE A 268 -22.72 -15.02 -12.14
CA PHE A 268 -22.55 -13.96 -13.14
C PHE A 268 -22.98 -14.35 -14.57
N LYS A 269 -24.07 -15.11 -14.65
CA LYS A 269 -24.73 -15.51 -15.90
C LYS A 269 -26.05 -14.73 -16.04
N LEU A 270 -26.47 -14.45 -17.27
CA LEU A 270 -27.74 -13.79 -17.53
C LEU A 270 -28.89 -14.75 -17.21
N VAL A 271 -29.87 -14.24 -16.47
CA VAL A 271 -31.10 -14.93 -16.09
C VAL A 271 -32.27 -13.95 -16.20
N VAL A 272 -33.49 -14.47 -16.31
CA VAL A 272 -34.71 -13.67 -16.25
C VAL A 272 -34.79 -12.95 -14.89
N ASN A 273 -35.08 -11.66 -14.92
CA ASN A 273 -35.28 -10.86 -13.72
C ASN A 273 -36.48 -11.40 -12.93
N SER A 274 -36.28 -11.66 -11.64
CA SER A 274 -37.29 -12.19 -10.73
C SER A 274 -37.38 -11.31 -9.49
N THR A 275 -38.59 -11.13 -8.96
CA THR A 275 -38.76 -10.37 -7.70
C THR A 275 -38.21 -11.17 -6.51
N PRO A 276 -37.85 -10.51 -5.38
CA PRO A 276 -37.38 -11.22 -4.19
C PRO A 276 -38.37 -12.30 -3.71
N GLU A 277 -39.66 -12.03 -3.79
CA GLU A 277 -40.72 -12.99 -3.42
C GLU A 277 -40.74 -14.23 -4.35
N GLN A 278 -40.57 -14.03 -5.67
CA GLN A 278 -40.48 -15.12 -6.63
C GLN A 278 -39.23 -15.97 -6.41
N ILE A 279 -38.11 -15.33 -6.06
CA ILE A 279 -36.85 -16.02 -5.72
C ILE A 279 -37.06 -16.88 -4.47
N GLU A 280 -37.72 -16.37 -3.44
CA GLU A 280 -38.02 -17.12 -2.22
C GLU A 280 -38.97 -18.29 -2.45
N LEU A 281 -40.00 -18.11 -3.28
CA LEU A 281 -40.93 -19.19 -3.65
C LEU A 281 -40.17 -20.31 -4.38
N LYS A 282 -39.41 -19.94 -5.40
CA LYS A 282 -38.59 -20.89 -6.18
C LYS A 282 -37.57 -21.61 -5.30
N LYS A 283 -36.95 -20.89 -4.37
CA LYS A 283 -36.02 -21.46 -3.38
C LYS A 283 -36.69 -22.55 -2.54
N LYS A 284 -37.91 -22.32 -2.06
CA LYS A 284 -38.68 -23.33 -1.30
C LYS A 284 -38.98 -24.55 -2.15
N ASP A 285 -39.39 -24.34 -3.41
CA ASP A 285 -39.70 -25.41 -4.36
C ASP A 285 -38.46 -26.25 -4.69
N ASP A 286 -37.33 -25.63 -4.97
CA ASP A 286 -36.08 -26.32 -5.29
C ASP A 286 -35.53 -27.09 -4.09
N ILE A 287 -35.64 -26.53 -2.87
CA ILE A 287 -35.31 -27.28 -1.63
C ILE A 287 -36.25 -28.48 -1.46
N ALA A 288 -37.54 -28.33 -1.74
CA ALA A 288 -38.50 -29.45 -1.65
C ALA A 288 -38.19 -30.54 -2.67
N ARG A 289 -37.87 -30.17 -3.91
CA ARG A 289 -37.41 -31.10 -4.97
C ARG A 289 -36.13 -31.81 -4.57
N LEU A 290 -35.18 -31.08 -4.00
CA LEU A 290 -33.90 -31.62 -3.55
C LEU A 290 -34.09 -32.65 -2.41
N LYS A 291 -34.95 -32.35 -1.43
CA LYS A 291 -35.32 -33.29 -0.36
C LYS A 291 -36.05 -34.53 -0.89
N LYS A 292 -36.84 -34.39 -1.96
CA LYS A 292 -37.52 -35.52 -2.62
C LYS A 292 -36.53 -36.39 -3.40
N LEU A 293 -35.54 -35.79 -4.04
CA LEU A 293 -34.48 -36.48 -4.77
C LEU A 293 -33.53 -37.24 -3.84
N ILE A 294 -33.21 -36.66 -2.68
CA ILE A 294 -32.34 -37.25 -1.67
C ILE A 294 -33.08 -37.25 -0.32
N PRO A 295 -33.96 -38.23 -0.07
CA PRO A 295 -34.70 -38.32 1.19
C PRO A 295 -33.77 -38.63 2.37
N ASP A 296 -32.78 -39.50 2.17
CA ASP A 296 -31.76 -39.82 3.15
C ASP A 296 -30.36 -39.42 2.64
N VAL A 297 -29.83 -38.36 3.23
CA VAL A 297 -28.50 -37.81 2.96
C VAL A 297 -27.37 -38.80 3.29
N THR A 298 -27.64 -39.79 4.12
CA THR A 298 -26.64 -40.76 4.56
C THR A 298 -26.58 -42.02 3.70
N SER A 299 -27.45 -42.11 2.68
CA SER A 299 -27.53 -43.23 1.74
C SER A 299 -26.75 -42.93 0.44
N PRO A 300 -26.23 -43.97 -0.25
CA PRO A 300 -25.46 -43.81 -1.48
C PRO A 300 -26.31 -43.22 -2.63
N VAL A 301 -25.77 -42.20 -3.29
CA VAL A 301 -26.45 -41.47 -4.37
C VAL A 301 -25.88 -41.89 -5.73
N ASN A 302 -26.75 -42.11 -6.71
CA ASN A 302 -26.34 -42.42 -8.08
C ASN A 302 -25.81 -41.16 -8.81
N LYS A 303 -24.85 -41.33 -9.73
CA LYS A 303 -24.23 -40.23 -10.48
C LYS A 303 -25.23 -39.33 -11.23
N LYS A 304 -26.31 -39.90 -11.76
CA LYS A 304 -27.38 -39.14 -12.43
C LYS A 304 -28.09 -38.21 -11.43
N VAL A 305 -28.47 -38.75 -10.27
CA VAL A 305 -29.15 -38.01 -9.19
C VAL A 305 -28.22 -36.93 -8.62
N ALA A 306 -26.93 -37.22 -8.44
CA ALA A 306 -25.96 -36.22 -8.00
C ALA A 306 -25.82 -35.05 -8.99
N LYS A 307 -25.81 -35.32 -10.30
CA LYS A 307 -25.76 -34.28 -11.34
C LYS A 307 -27.04 -33.42 -11.35
N GLU A 308 -28.20 -34.04 -11.16
CA GLU A 308 -29.49 -33.34 -11.06
C GLU A 308 -29.57 -32.47 -9.80
N ALA A 309 -29.14 -33.01 -8.65
CA ALA A 309 -29.05 -32.24 -7.41
C ALA A 309 -28.09 -31.05 -7.52
N LEU A 310 -26.94 -31.22 -8.18
CA LEU A 310 -26.03 -30.11 -8.47
C LEU A 310 -26.68 -29.05 -9.36
N ALA A 311 -27.43 -29.46 -10.37
CA ALA A 311 -28.13 -28.52 -11.25
C ALA A 311 -29.19 -27.70 -10.49
N LEU A 312 -29.92 -28.32 -9.56
CA LEU A 312 -30.87 -27.61 -8.68
C LEU A 312 -30.16 -26.65 -7.72
N ILE A 313 -29.03 -27.06 -7.13
CA ILE A 313 -28.28 -26.18 -6.21
C ILE A 313 -27.63 -25.01 -6.96
N ASP A 314 -27.16 -25.23 -8.19
CA ASP A 314 -26.56 -24.19 -9.02
C ASP A 314 -27.59 -23.29 -9.73
N ASP A 315 -28.89 -23.44 -9.42
CA ASP A 315 -29.96 -22.55 -9.89
C ASP A 315 -29.86 -21.15 -9.27
N PHE A 316 -30.44 -20.16 -9.94
CA PHE A 316 -30.24 -18.73 -9.66
C PHE A 316 -30.85 -18.24 -8.35
N CYS A 317 -31.73 -19.03 -7.75
CA CYS A 317 -32.45 -18.66 -6.54
C CYS A 317 -31.57 -18.69 -5.28
N PHE A 318 -30.41 -19.37 -5.32
CA PHE A 318 -29.52 -19.52 -4.17
C PHE A 318 -28.31 -18.58 -4.25
N SER A 319 -28.01 -17.91 -3.13
CA SER A 319 -26.76 -17.16 -2.99
C SER A 319 -25.53 -18.08 -3.00
N LEU A 320 -24.35 -17.55 -3.31
CA LEU A 320 -23.12 -18.37 -3.32
C LEU A 320 -22.87 -19.10 -1.98
N SER A 321 -23.16 -18.44 -0.86
CA SER A 321 -23.05 -19.02 0.48
C SER A 321 -24.03 -20.18 0.66
N GLU A 322 -25.28 -20.01 0.22
CA GLU A 322 -26.32 -21.04 0.29
C GLU A 322 -26.00 -22.23 -0.61
N ARG A 323 -25.47 -22.00 -1.82
CA ARG A 323 -25.01 -23.08 -2.70
C ARG A 323 -23.97 -23.95 -2.01
N VAL A 324 -22.99 -23.32 -1.36
CA VAL A 324 -21.95 -24.04 -0.61
C VAL A 324 -22.56 -24.80 0.57
N HIS A 325 -23.50 -24.20 1.29
CA HIS A 325 -24.18 -24.85 2.41
C HIS A 325 -24.98 -26.09 1.96
N LEU A 326 -25.79 -25.95 0.90
CA LEU A 326 -26.59 -27.05 0.36
C LEU A 326 -25.72 -28.18 -0.21
N LYS A 327 -24.63 -27.85 -0.91
CA LYS A 327 -23.64 -28.86 -1.35
C LYS A 327 -23.06 -29.64 -0.17
N ARG A 328 -22.68 -28.94 0.91
CA ARG A 328 -22.18 -29.60 2.14
C ARG A 328 -23.23 -30.44 2.85
N GLN A 329 -24.50 -30.02 2.77
CA GLN A 329 -25.60 -30.72 3.42
C GLN A 329 -25.97 -32.00 2.66
N PHE A 330 -26.26 -31.91 1.36
CA PHE A 330 -26.87 -33.00 0.58
C PHE A 330 -25.88 -33.82 -0.25
N LEU A 331 -24.74 -33.23 -0.63
CA LEU A 331 -23.73 -33.85 -1.50
C LEU A 331 -22.39 -33.94 -0.76
N LYS A 332 -22.40 -34.66 0.36
CA LYS A 332 -21.17 -34.91 1.13
C LYS A 332 -20.19 -35.73 0.27
N PRO A 333 -18.90 -35.36 0.23
CA PRO A 333 -17.91 -36.12 -0.54
C PRO A 333 -17.76 -37.56 -0.03
N THR A 334 -17.96 -37.75 1.28
CA THR A 334 -17.98 -39.05 1.95
C THR A 334 -19.22 -39.17 2.84
N LEU A 335 -19.86 -40.33 2.77
CA LEU A 335 -20.99 -40.69 3.62
C LEU A 335 -20.53 -41.15 5.01
N PRO A 336 -21.39 -41.12 6.04
CA PRO A 336 -21.06 -41.63 7.37
C PRO A 336 -20.88 -43.15 7.40
N GLU A 337 -20.32 -43.64 8.51
CA GLU A 337 -20.05 -45.06 8.76
C GLU A 337 -21.34 -45.80 9.11
N LYS A 338 -22.04 -46.31 8.08
CA LYS A 338 -23.15 -47.27 8.22
C LYS A 338 -22.66 -48.69 7.93
N PRO A 339 -23.24 -49.74 8.55
CA PRO A 339 -22.87 -51.13 8.29
C PRO A 339 -22.83 -51.51 6.80
N GLU A 340 -23.77 -51.00 6.00
CA GLU A 340 -23.87 -51.25 4.55
C GLU A 340 -22.75 -50.62 3.71
N LEU A 341 -22.12 -49.56 4.22
CA LEU A 341 -21.05 -48.80 3.56
C LEU A 341 -19.66 -49.19 4.06
N MET A 342 -19.61 -50.05 5.08
CA MET A 342 -18.40 -50.60 5.66
C MET A 342 -18.10 -51.95 5.01
N GLY A 343 -16.83 -52.23 4.82
CA GLY A 343 -16.35 -53.50 4.30
C GLY A 343 -15.31 -54.12 5.22
N ASN A 344 -14.74 -55.23 4.75
CA ASN A 344 -13.61 -55.93 5.36
C ASN A 344 -12.41 -55.91 4.40
N LYS A 345 -11.25 -56.40 4.86
CA LYS A 345 -10.03 -56.49 4.04
C LYS A 345 -10.24 -57.19 2.69
N ASP A 346 -11.12 -58.19 2.66
CA ASP A 346 -11.39 -59.01 1.47
C ASP A 346 -12.48 -58.42 0.57
N THR A 347 -13.11 -57.30 0.96
CA THR A 347 -14.17 -56.68 0.15
C THR A 347 -13.62 -56.01 -1.11
N LYS A 348 -14.17 -56.40 -2.26
CA LYS A 348 -13.71 -55.93 -3.56
C LYS A 348 -13.94 -54.41 -3.72
N HIS A 349 -12.92 -53.70 -4.19
CA HIS A 349 -12.94 -52.24 -4.38
C HIS A 349 -13.20 -51.43 -3.10
N ALA A 350 -12.89 -51.98 -1.92
CA ALA A 350 -12.89 -51.20 -0.69
C ALA A 350 -11.61 -50.36 -0.57
N THR A 351 -11.76 -49.13 -0.10
CA THR A 351 -10.65 -48.22 0.20
C THR A 351 -10.32 -48.32 1.68
N ALA A 352 -9.06 -48.62 2.00
CA ALA A 352 -8.58 -48.63 3.38
C ALA A 352 -8.24 -47.21 3.83
N ILE A 353 -8.81 -46.78 4.96
CA ILE A 353 -8.59 -45.48 5.59
C ILE A 353 -8.11 -45.73 7.01
N ASN A 354 -6.96 -45.18 7.37
CA ASN A 354 -6.42 -45.27 8.72
C ASN A 354 -6.83 -44.03 9.52
N ARG A 355 -7.38 -44.23 10.72
CA ARG A 355 -7.65 -43.14 11.68
C ARG A 355 -7.05 -43.48 13.04
N MET A 356 -6.76 -42.46 13.83
CA MET A 356 -6.39 -42.64 15.24
C MET A 356 -7.67 -42.77 16.07
N ASN A 357 -7.84 -43.87 16.79
CA ASN A 357 -8.92 -44.03 17.76
C ASN A 357 -8.41 -43.55 19.12
N TYR A 358 -9.00 -42.47 19.64
CA TYR A 358 -8.55 -41.83 20.88
C TYR A 358 -8.93 -42.62 22.15
N GLU A 359 -9.96 -43.46 22.09
CA GLU A 359 -10.39 -44.29 23.22
C GLU A 359 -9.43 -45.46 23.43
N THR A 360 -9.07 -46.16 22.35
CA THR A 360 -8.14 -47.30 22.39
C THR A 360 -6.67 -46.90 22.25
N ARG A 361 -6.41 -45.64 21.87
CA ARG A 361 -5.07 -45.06 21.57
C ARG A 361 -4.30 -45.88 20.52
N ARG A 362 -5.02 -46.43 19.54
CA ARG A 362 -4.44 -47.24 18.46
C ARG A 362 -4.88 -46.72 17.10
N VAL A 363 -4.08 -47.02 16.08
CA VAL A 363 -4.46 -46.79 14.69
C VAL A 363 -5.49 -47.84 14.30
N GLU A 364 -6.67 -47.38 13.89
CA GLU A 364 -7.78 -48.18 13.41
C GLU A 364 -7.83 -48.09 11.88
N THR A 365 -7.74 -49.24 11.21
CA THR A 365 -7.90 -49.33 9.75
C THR A 365 -9.35 -49.66 9.41
N ILE A 366 -10.00 -48.77 8.67
CA ILE A 366 -11.39 -48.88 8.24
C ILE A 366 -11.43 -49.17 6.75
N TYR A 367 -12.22 -50.15 6.34
CA TYR A 367 -12.46 -50.43 4.93
C TYR A 367 -13.81 -49.84 4.51
N ARG A 368 -13.79 -48.88 3.57
CA ARG A 368 -14.98 -48.21 3.04
C ARG A 368 -15.30 -48.72 1.64
N THR A 369 -16.55 -49.07 1.37
CA THR A 369 -16.96 -49.53 0.03
C THR A 369 -16.95 -48.36 -0.97
N LYS A 370 -16.85 -48.64 -2.28
CA LYS A 370 -16.85 -47.60 -3.32
C LYS A 370 -18.09 -46.68 -3.27
N ASN A 371 -19.24 -47.20 -2.86
CA ASN A 371 -20.50 -46.46 -2.75
C ASN A 371 -20.53 -45.47 -1.57
N SER A 372 -19.54 -45.52 -0.67
CA SER A 372 -19.42 -44.55 0.42
C SER A 372 -18.92 -43.16 -0.02
N PHE A 373 -18.43 -43.05 -1.26
CA PHE A 373 -17.92 -41.82 -1.85
C PHE A 373 -18.93 -41.29 -2.88
N LEU A 374 -19.05 -39.97 -2.95
CA LEU A 374 -19.86 -39.32 -3.98
C LEU A 374 -19.26 -39.60 -5.38
N PRO A 375 -20.05 -40.09 -6.36
CA PRO A 375 -19.56 -40.59 -7.66
C PRO A 375 -19.23 -39.52 -8.72
#